data_AF-A0A972I5F9-F1
#
_entry.id   AF-A0A972I5F9-F1
#
_cell.length_a   1.000
_cell.length_b   1.000
_cell.length_c   1.000
_cell.angle_alpha   90.00
_cell.angle_beta   90.00
_cell.angle_gamma   90.00
#
_symmetry.space_group_name_H-M   'P 1'
#
loop_
_entity.id
_entity.type
_entity.pdbx_description
1 polymer ?
#
loop_
_entity_poly.entity_id
_entity_poly.type
_entity_poly.pdbx_seq_one_letter_code
_entity_poly.pdbx_strand_id
1 'polypeptide(L)' 'MNLAYEEAILELEKILIELESENCTLKEALEKFKRGVELYNHCKDLITKAEGEIKIILEDDESMKEETFSMEV' A
#
# COMPACT_ATOMS: atom_id res chain seq x y z
N MET A 1 9.58 2.28 7.55
CA MET A 1 9.05 1.16 8.36
C MET A 1 9.75 -0.11 7.95
N ASN A 2 9.80 -1.14 8.79
CA ASN A 2 10.33 -2.46 8.42
C ASN A 2 9.24 -3.51 8.60
N LEU A 3 8.23 -3.47 7.72
CA LEU A 3 7.10 -4.39 7.67
C LEU A 3 7.01 -4.97 6.25
N ALA A 4 6.63 -6.23 6.12
CA ALA A 4 6.24 -6.81 4.84
C ALA A 4 4.94 -6.16 4.32
N TYR A 5 4.68 -6.31 3.03
CA TYR A 5 3.47 -5.73 2.41
C TYR A 5 2.21 -6.27 3.07
N GLU A 6 2.13 -7.59 3.25
CA GLU A 6 1.00 -8.30 3.84
C GLU A 6 0.74 -7.85 5.27
N GLU A 7 1.79 -7.55 6.04
CA GLU A 7 1.66 -7.06 7.40
C GLU A 7 1.15 -5.62 7.43
N ALA A 8 1.71 -4.76 6.57
CA ALA A 8 1.35 -3.34 6.50
C ALA A 8 -0.09 -3.12 6.01
N ILE A 9 -0.53 -3.90 5.01
CA ILE A 9 -1.91 -3.81 4.49
C ILE A 9 -2.93 -4.32 5.52
N LEU A 10 -2.62 -5.42 6.23
CA LEU A 10 -3.48 -5.92 7.30
C LEU A 10 -3.60 -4.93 8.46
N GLU A 11 -2.53 -4.21 8.81
CA GLU A 11 -2.58 -3.15 9.81
C GLU A 11 -3.44 -1.98 9.34
N LEU A 12 -3.32 -1.59 8.07
CA LEU A 12 -4.11 -0.52 7.48
C LEU A 12 -5.61 -0.86 7.46
N GLU A 13 -5.98 -2.08 7.09
CA GLU A 13 -7.36 -2.57 7.11
C GLU A 13 -7.96 -2.54 8.53
N LYS A 14 -7.18 -2.95 9.54
CA LYS A 14 -7.61 -2.86 10.95
C LYS A 14 -7.87 -1.41 11.37
N ILE A 15 -6.99 -0.49 10.97
CA ILE A 15 -7.17 0.93 11.26
C ILE A 15 -8.46 1.47 10.63
N LEU A 16 -8.80 1.06 9.40
CA LEU A 16 -10.05 1.45 8.76
C LEU A 16 -11.27 0.96 9.56
N ILE A 17 -11.27 -0.31 9.97
CA ILE A 17 -12.34 -0.88 10.81
C ILE A 17 -12.48 -0.11 12.13
N GLU A 18 -11.37 0.24 12.77
CA GLU A 18 -11.39 0.97 14.03
C GLU A 18 -11.80 2.44 13.86
N LEU A 19 -11.54 3.05 12.70
CA LEU A 19 -12.02 4.40 12.36
C LEU A 19 -13.53 4.44 12.10
N GLU A 20 -14.09 3.35 11.59
CA GLU A 20 -15.54 3.19 11.38
C GLU A 20 -16.31 2.86 12.67
N SER A 21 -15.60 2.56 13.76
CA SER A 21 -16.22 2.24 15.05
C SER A 21 -16.84 3.47 15.73
N GLU A 22 -18.07 3.33 16.21
CA GLU A 22 -18.81 4.36 16.95
C GLU A 22 -18.13 4.82 18.25
N ASN A 23 -17.18 4.04 18.77
CA ASN A 23 -16.44 4.33 20.01
C ASN A 23 -15.11 5.07 19.77
N CYS A 24 -14.76 5.41 18.53
CA CYS A 24 -13.51 6.09 18.21
C CYS A 24 -13.60 7.58 18.56
N THR A 25 -12.83 8.03 19.55
CA THR A 25 -12.79 9.46 19.88
C THR A 25 -12.06 10.26 18.80
N LEU A 26 -12.32 11.56 18.69
CA LEU A 26 -11.66 12.44 17.70
C LEU A 26 -10.13 12.37 17.78
N LYS A 27 -9.57 12.28 19.00
CA LYS A 27 -8.12 12.18 19.19
C LYS A 27 -7.58 10.86 18.65
N GLU A 28 -8.23 9.76 18.97
CA GLU A 28 -7.84 8.43 18.45
C GLU A 28 -8.00 8.36 16.94
N ALA A 29 -9.04 8.97 16.38
CA ALA A 29 -9.24 9.05 14.94
C ALA A 29 -8.08 9.79 14.25
N LEU A 30 -7.59 10.89 14.83
CA LEU A 30 -6.44 11.62 14.30
C LEU A 30 -5.14 10.81 14.37
N GLU A 31 -4.92 10.05 15.45
CA GLU A 31 -3.75 9.18 15.60
C GLU A 31 -3.78 8.02 14.60
N LYS A 32 -4.94 7.34 14.49
CA LYS A 32 -5.20 6.28 13.52
C LYS A 32 -5.05 6.76 12.08
N PHE A 33 -5.58 7.93 11.75
CA PHE A 33 -5.44 8.51 10.42
C PHE A 33 -3.97 8.76 10.05
N LYS A 34 -3.18 9.35 10.95
CA LYS A 34 -1.74 9.55 10.72
C LYS A 34 -1.03 8.22 10.46
N ARG A 35 -1.30 7.22 11.30
CA ARG A 35 -0.74 5.88 11.14
C ARG A 35 -1.16 5.24 9.80
N GLY A 36 -2.43 5.39 9.42
CA GLY A 36 -2.96 4.91 8.14
C GLY A 36 -2.24 5.54 6.94
N VAL A 37 -1.97 6.86 6.98
CA VAL A 37 -1.20 7.54 5.92
C VAL A 37 0.23 7.02 5.84
N GLU A 38 0.89 6.78 6.99
CA GLU A 38 2.23 6.18 7.01
C GLU A 38 2.25 4.78 6.40
N LEU A 39 1.28 3.93 6.74
CA LEU A 39 1.14 2.59 6.20
C LEU A 39 0.83 2.60 4.70
N TYR A 40 -0.08 3.48 4.25
CA TYR A 40 -0.39 3.66 2.83
C TYR A 40 0.87 4.00 2.02
N ASN A 41 1.66 4.97 2.47
CA ASN A 41 2.90 5.35 1.80
C ASN A 41 3.90 4.18 1.78
N HIS A 42 4.02 3.45 2.89
CA HIS A 42 4.89 2.27 2.96
C HIS A 42 4.46 1.17 1.98
N CYS A 43 3.16 0.86 1.91
CA CYS A 43 2.61 -0.11 0.96
C CYS A 43 2.87 0.32 -0.49
N LYS A 44 2.62 1.60 -0.80
CA LYS A 44 2.89 2.18 -2.12
C LYS A 44 4.35 2.04 -2.51
N ASP A 45 5.27 2.37 -1.60
CA ASP A 45 6.71 2.25 -1.84
C ASP A 45 7.14 0.80 -2.10
N LEU A 46 6.53 -0.18 -1.41
CA LEU A 46 6.81 -1.60 -1.64
C LEU A 46 6.31 -2.05 -3.03
N ILE A 47 5.10 -1.65 -3.42
CA ILE A 47 4.56 -1.96 -4.76
C ILE A 47 5.44 -1.34 -5.83
N THR A 48 5.79 -0.05 -5.72
CA THR A 48 6.63 0.64 -6.71
C THR A 48 8.02 -0.01 -6.85
N LYS A 49 8.59 -0.54 -5.76
CA LYS A 49 9.84 -1.31 -5.85
C LYS A 49 9.66 -2.61 -6.61
N ALA A 50 8.60 -3.36 -6.31
CA ALA A 50 8.28 -4.61 -7.01
C ALA A 50 8.02 -4.37 -8.51
N GLU A 51 7.29 -3.31 -8.87
CA GLU A 51 7.08 -2.89 -10.26
C GLU A 51 8.42 -2.57 -10.95
N GLY A 52 9.33 -1.86 -10.26
CA GLY A 52 10.67 -1.57 -10.76
C GLY A 52 11.51 -2.83 -11.02
N GLU A 53 11.45 -3.81 -10.12
CA GLU A 53 12.13 -5.10 -10.28
C GLU A 53 11.58 -5.88 -11.47
N ILE A 54 10.26 -5.93 -11.63
CA ILE A 54 9.59 -6.55 -12.79
C ILE A 54 10.03 -5.88 -14.08
N LYS A 55 10.07 -4.54 -14.10
CA LYS A 55 10.47 -3.78 -15.28
C LYS A 55 11.90 -4.09 -15.72
N ILE A 56 12.84 -4.22 -14.79
CA ILE A 56 14.23 -4.61 -15.11
C ILE A 56 14.26 -6.00 -15.76
N ILE A 57 13.50 -6.96 -15.22
CA ILE A 57 13.42 -8.32 -15.78
C ILE A 57 12.85 -8.31 -17.20
N LEU A 58 11.84 -7.47 -17.47
CA LEU A 58 11.23 -7.33 -18.80
C LEU A 58 12.13 -6.60 -19.80
N GLU A 59 12.90 -5.60 -19.37
CA GLU A 59 13.89 -4.92 -20.23
C GLU A 59 15.02 -5.85 -20.67
N ASP A 60 15.37 -6.84 -19.83
CA ASP A 60 16.38 -7.85 -20.14
C ASP A 60 15.84 -8.98 -21.07
N ASP A 61 14.52 -9.07 -21.29
CA ASP A 61 13.88 -10.08 -22.14
C ASP A 61 13.08 -9.43 -23.28
N GLU A 62 13.71 -9.27 -24.46
CA GLU A 62 13.12 -8.67 -25.68
C GLU A 62 11.79 -9.31 -26.12
N SER A 63 11.45 -10.51 -25.60
CA SER A 63 10.22 -11.22 -25.95
C SER A 63 9.00 -10.87 -25.08
N MET A 64 9.20 -10.19 -23.94
CA MET A 64 8.11 -9.85 -23.01
C MET A 64 7.84 -8.34 -23.02
N LYS A 65 6.80 -7.91 -23.71
CA LYS A 65 6.34 -6.51 -23.69
C LYS A 65 5.29 -6.30 -22.60
N GLU A 66 5.50 -5.28 -21.77
CA GLU A 66 4.55 -4.82 -20.78
C GLU A 66 3.32 -4.20 -21.47
N GLU A 67 2.11 -4.68 -21.17
CA GLU A 67 0.88 -3.95 -21.48
C GLU A 67 0.47 -3.13 -20.25
N THR A 68 0.35 -1.81 -20.44
CA THR A 68 -0.10 -0.91 -19.38
C THR A 68 -1.54 -1.22 -18.99
N PHE A 69 -1.75 -1.80 -17.81
CA PHE A 69 -3.08 -1.95 -17.26
C PHE A 69 -3.57 -0.61 -16.73
N SER A 70 -4.36 0.11 -17.53
CA SER A 70 -5.08 1.30 -17.06
C SER A 70 -6.26 0.82 -16.23
N MET A 71 -6.19 1.00 -14.90
CA MET A 71 -7.34 0.82 -14.03
C MET A 71 -8.32 1.96 -14.33
N GLU A 72 -9.36 1.68 -15.12
CA GLU A 72 -10.48 2.62 -15.25
C GLU A 72 -11.17 2.70 -13.89
N VAL A 73 -11.07 3.88 -13.26
CA VAL A 73 -11.76 4.28 -12.03
C VAL A 73 -13.24 4.48 -12.27
#